data_AF-A0A6N9UJ05-F1
#
_entry.id   AF-A0A6N9UJ05-F1
#
_cell.length_a   1.000
_cell.length_b   1.000
_cell.length_c   1.000
_cell.angle_alpha   90.00
_cell.angle_beta   90.00
_cell.angle_gamma   90.00
#
_symmetry.space_group_name_H-M   'P 1'
#
loop_
_entity.id
_entity.type
_entity.pdbx_description
1 polymer ?
#
loop_
_entity_poly.entity_id
_entity_poly.type
_entity_poly.pdbx_seq_one_letter_code
_entity_poly.pdbx_strand_id
1 'polypeptide(L)'
;ALVAVATAVTGALVGYTGLDAPAAVALVMAVLALGAGAVAPFAFKLAGMRMPALPSSAGQLQEGIEPYAGDEVAARTELAGRWVTALFAATGAAAVAALVVLTHHPDLPEILTALVLGLLLLLHSRGLVAVGQRLTLALPGVWGLLLLARAWAVDGDTDTRLVVFAVLLAAASGLVIATWTVPGRRMLPYWGRTAELAHTVFAVALLPLTLWVAGLFGWLRGLFG
;
A
#
# COMPACT_ATOMS: atom_id res chain seq x y z
N ALA A 1 15.30 8.03 5.11
CA ALA A 1 15.06 9.05 4.06
C ALA A 1 13.60 9.11 3.66
N LEU A 2 13.02 8.09 3.01
CA LEU A 2 11.60 8.12 2.56
C LEU A 2 10.60 8.52 3.66
N VAL A 3 10.66 7.87 4.83
CA VAL A 3 9.78 8.19 5.96
C VAL A 3 9.97 9.65 6.39
N ALA A 4 11.21 10.12 6.52
CA ALA A 4 11.48 11.51 6.88
C ALA A 4 10.96 12.50 5.83
N VAL A 5 11.07 12.19 4.53
CA VAL A 5 10.49 12.99 3.45
C VAL A 5 8.97 12.99 3.55
N ALA A 6 8.33 11.83 3.75
CA ALA A 6 6.89 11.73 3.92
C ALA A 6 6.40 12.55 5.13
N THR A 7 7.10 12.48 6.26
CA THR A 7 6.83 13.29 7.46
C THR A 7 7.02 14.78 7.19
N ALA A 8 8.11 15.17 6.51
CA ALA A 8 8.37 16.57 6.17
C ALA A 8 7.31 17.14 5.21
N VAL A 9 6.92 16.39 4.18
CA VAL A 9 5.86 16.76 3.24
C VAL A 9 4.52 16.88 3.96
N THR A 10 4.20 15.92 4.85
CA THR A 10 3.00 15.99 5.68
C THR A 10 2.99 17.26 6.53
N GLY A 11 4.10 17.53 7.24
CA GLY A 11 4.23 18.72 8.08
C GLY A 11 4.15 20.02 7.27
N ALA A 12 4.71 20.05 6.07
CA ALA A 12 4.60 21.19 5.15
C ALA A 12 3.16 21.39 4.65
N LEU A 13 2.44 20.31 4.31
CA LEU A 13 1.03 20.39 3.95
C LEU A 13 0.23 21.00 5.09
N VAL A 14 0.34 20.47 6.31
CA VAL A 14 -0.35 21.02 7.49
C VAL A 14 0.01 22.49 7.71
N GLY A 15 1.31 22.82 7.69
CA GLY A 15 1.80 24.17 8.00
C GLY A 15 1.47 25.24 6.96
N TYR A 16 1.42 24.89 5.66
CA TYR A 16 1.25 25.88 4.58
C TYR A 16 -0.14 25.89 3.94
N THR A 17 -0.90 24.79 4.02
CA THR A 17 -2.22 24.70 3.37
C THR A 17 -3.38 24.81 4.37
N GLY A 18 -3.11 24.72 5.67
CA GLY A 18 -4.16 24.69 6.70
C GLY A 18 -4.96 23.38 6.72
N LEU A 19 -4.54 22.36 5.95
CA LEU A 19 -5.11 21.02 6.04
C LEU A 19 -4.90 20.44 7.43
N ASP A 20 -5.90 19.71 7.89
CA ASP A 20 -5.78 18.91 9.10
C ASP A 20 -4.81 17.74 8.90
N ALA A 21 -4.39 17.13 10.01
CA ALA A 21 -3.46 16.01 9.98
C ALA A 21 -4.03 14.79 9.21
N PRO A 22 -5.30 14.38 9.37
CA PRO A 22 -5.89 13.28 8.59
C PRO A 22 -5.81 13.51 7.08
N ALA A 23 -6.16 14.71 6.58
CA ALA A 23 -6.10 15.02 5.15
C ALA A 23 -4.68 14.99 4.62
N ALA A 24 -3.74 15.66 5.29
CA ALA A 24 -2.35 15.70 4.86
C ALA A 24 -1.75 14.30 4.76
N VAL A 25 -1.98 13.47 5.78
CA VAL A 25 -1.45 12.12 5.82
C VAL A 25 -2.13 11.19 4.82
N ALA A 26 -3.44 11.31 4.61
CA ALA A 26 -4.17 10.59 3.57
C ALA A 26 -3.58 10.87 2.17
N LEU A 27 -3.35 12.15 1.84
CA LEU A 27 -2.78 12.56 0.55
C LEU A 27 -1.37 12.02 0.34
N VAL A 28 -0.49 12.15 1.34
CA VAL A 28 0.87 11.59 1.25
C VAL A 28 0.83 10.07 1.07
N MET A 29 -0.04 9.37 1.81
CA MET A 29 -0.17 7.93 1.68
C MET A 29 -0.77 7.49 0.35
N ALA A 30 -1.70 8.25 -0.23
CA ALA A 30 -2.21 7.98 -1.56
C ALA A 30 -1.08 7.97 -2.59
N VAL A 31 -0.20 8.98 -2.55
CA VAL A 31 0.96 9.05 -3.44
C VAL A 31 1.91 7.86 -3.23
N LEU A 32 2.24 7.52 -1.99
CA LEU A 32 3.15 6.41 -1.69
C LEU A 32 2.55 5.05 -2.08
N ALA A 33 1.26 4.82 -1.81
CA ALA A 33 0.58 3.57 -2.10
C ALA A 33 0.37 3.36 -3.61
N LEU A 34 0.04 4.41 -4.36
CA LEU A 34 -0.10 4.36 -5.82
C LEU A 34 1.26 4.29 -6.52
N GLY A 35 2.30 4.90 -5.93
CA GLY A 35 3.68 4.82 -6.39
C GLY A 35 4.33 3.43 -6.24
N ALA A 36 3.66 2.49 -5.57
CA ALA A 36 4.16 1.14 -5.34
C ALA A 36 4.52 0.39 -6.65
N GLY A 37 3.79 0.64 -7.75
CA GLY A 37 4.12 0.08 -9.07
C GLY A 37 5.48 0.54 -9.63
N ALA A 38 5.98 1.69 -9.19
CA ALA A 38 7.28 2.22 -9.59
C ALA A 38 8.44 1.67 -8.74
N VAL A 39 8.17 0.98 -7.62
CA VAL A 39 9.21 0.49 -6.70
C VAL A 39 10.20 -0.44 -7.40
N ALA A 40 9.71 -1.36 -8.23
CA ALA A 40 10.58 -2.29 -8.97
C ALA A 40 11.55 -1.58 -9.94
N PRO A 41 11.09 -0.72 -10.88
CA PRO A 41 12.01 0.00 -11.76
C PRO A 41 12.92 0.99 -11.00
N PHE A 42 12.48 1.58 -9.88
CA PHE A 42 13.35 2.41 -9.04
C PHE A 42 14.44 1.59 -8.34
N ALA A 43 14.09 0.45 -7.74
CA ALA A 43 15.04 -0.44 -7.10
C ALA A 43 16.08 -0.99 -8.10
N PHE A 44 15.65 -1.30 -9.32
CA PHE A 44 16.53 -1.71 -10.41
C PHE A 44 17.56 -0.62 -10.75
N LYS A 45 17.11 0.64 -10.89
CA LYS A 45 18.00 1.79 -11.13
C LYS A 45 18.93 2.05 -9.94
N LEU A 46 18.44 1.96 -8.70
CA LEU A 46 19.23 2.14 -7.48
C LEU A 46 20.30 1.05 -7.30
N ALA A 47 20.08 -0.14 -7.86
CA ALA A 47 21.08 -1.20 -7.91
C ALA A 47 22.13 -1.01 -9.02
N GLY A 48 22.10 0.12 -9.73
CA GLY A 48 23.02 0.40 -10.84
C GLY A 48 22.73 -0.40 -12.10
N MET A 49 21.58 -1.08 -12.18
CA MET A 49 21.17 -1.78 -13.39
C MET A 49 20.50 -0.81 -14.36
N ARG A 50 20.76 -1.00 -15.66
CA ARG A 50 20.20 -0.20 -16.75
C ARG A 50 19.42 -1.11 -17.67
N MET A 51 18.23 -0.67 -18.06
CA MET A 51 17.43 -1.41 -19.03
C MET A 51 18.07 -1.15 -20.41
N PRO A 52 18.45 -2.20 -21.17
CA PRO A 52 18.95 -2.01 -22.53
C PRO A 52 17.91 -1.27 -23.37
N ALA A 53 18.36 -0.43 -24.30
CA ALA A 53 17.46 0.18 -25.26
C ALA A 53 16.86 -0.92 -26.15
N LEU A 54 15.57 -0.82 -26.45
CA LEU A 54 14.92 -1.73 -27.40
C LEU A 54 15.59 -1.55 -28.77
N PRO A 55 16.08 -2.63 -29.41
CA PRO A 55 16.68 -2.55 -30.73
C PRO A 55 15.67 -1.99 -31.73
N SER A 56 16.06 -0.94 -32.46
CA SER A 56 15.24 -0.34 -33.52
C SER A 56 15.66 -0.83 -34.93
N SER A 57 16.72 -1.62 -35.02
CA SER A 57 17.19 -2.22 -36.28
C SER A 57 17.84 -3.60 -36.06
N ALA A 58 17.89 -4.41 -37.12
CA ALA A 58 18.52 -5.74 -37.08
C ALA A 58 20.03 -5.69 -36.79
N GLY A 59 20.71 -4.58 -37.14
CA GLY A 59 22.12 -4.38 -36.82
C GLY A 59 22.39 -4.23 -35.32
N GLN A 60 21.48 -3.57 -34.59
CA GLN A 60 21.59 -3.38 -33.14
C GLN A 60 21.39 -4.68 -32.33
N LEU A 61 20.87 -5.74 -32.95
CA LEU A 61 20.83 -7.07 -32.32
C LEU A 61 22.21 -7.69 -32.16
N GLN A 62 23.21 -7.17 -32.91
CA GLN A 62 24.60 -7.59 -32.82
C GLN A 62 25.43 -6.67 -31.89
N GLU A 63 24.81 -5.69 -31.23
CA GLU A 63 25.49 -4.84 -30.25
C GLU A 63 25.32 -5.42 -28.84
N GLY A 64 26.38 -5.46 -28.04
CA GLY A 64 26.33 -5.95 -26.65
C GLY A 64 26.11 -7.46 -26.51
N ILE A 65 26.65 -8.25 -27.45
CA ILE A 65 26.57 -9.72 -27.44
C ILE A 65 27.58 -10.35 -26.45
N GLU A 66 28.52 -9.55 -25.95
CA GLU A 66 29.48 -10.00 -24.94
C GLU A 66 28.74 -10.45 -23.67
N PRO A 67 29.03 -11.67 -23.17
CA PRO A 67 28.41 -12.15 -21.96
C PRO A 67 28.70 -11.20 -20.79
N TYR A 68 27.65 -10.75 -20.11
CA TYR A 68 27.81 -10.04 -18.84
C TYR A 68 28.50 -10.96 -17.82
N ALA A 69 29.37 -10.38 -16.99
CA ALA A 69 29.98 -11.10 -15.88
C ALA A 69 28.87 -11.56 -14.91
N GLY A 70 28.61 -12.86 -14.86
CA GLY A 70 27.48 -13.44 -14.12
C GLY A 70 27.47 -13.07 -12.63
N ASP A 71 28.65 -13.02 -12.01
CA ASP A 71 28.81 -12.66 -10.60
C ASP A 71 28.39 -11.22 -10.31
N GLU A 72 28.68 -10.28 -11.22
CA GLU A 72 28.28 -8.89 -11.08
C GLU A 72 26.78 -8.70 -11.25
N VAL A 73 26.18 -9.39 -12.21
CA VAL A 73 24.72 -9.37 -12.42
C VAL A 73 23.99 -9.98 -11.22
N ALA A 74 24.50 -11.08 -10.67
CA ALA A 74 23.95 -11.71 -9.48
C ALA A 74 24.00 -10.75 -8.27
N ALA A 75 25.14 -10.10 -8.02
CA ALA A 75 25.31 -9.15 -6.93
C ALA A 75 24.36 -7.93 -7.06
N ARG A 76 24.23 -7.37 -8.28
CA ARG A 76 23.30 -6.25 -8.54
C ARG A 76 21.84 -6.67 -8.43
N THR A 77 21.49 -7.89 -8.83
CA THR A 77 20.13 -8.43 -8.67
C THR A 77 19.77 -8.59 -7.20
N GLU A 78 20.69 -9.09 -6.38
CA GLU A 78 20.49 -9.18 -4.94
C GLU A 78 20.29 -7.78 -4.32
N LEU A 79 21.13 -6.81 -4.71
CA LEU A 79 21.01 -5.42 -4.26
C LEU A 79 19.65 -4.81 -4.65
N ALA A 80 19.15 -5.07 -5.86
CA ALA A 80 17.81 -4.64 -6.27
C ALA A 80 16.72 -5.24 -5.38
N GLY A 81 16.83 -6.53 -5.03
CA GLY A 81 15.92 -7.18 -4.08
C GLY A 81 15.93 -6.52 -2.69
N ARG A 82 17.11 -6.12 -2.20
CA ARG A 82 17.25 -5.38 -0.94
C ARG A 82 16.59 -3.99 -1.03
N TRP A 83 16.76 -3.27 -2.14
CA TRP A 83 16.11 -1.98 -2.37
C TRP A 83 14.58 -2.08 -2.41
N VAL A 84 14.02 -3.08 -3.08
CA VAL A 84 12.57 -3.33 -3.07
C VAL A 84 12.07 -3.52 -1.64
N THR A 85 12.77 -4.34 -0.86
CA THR A 85 12.43 -4.59 0.55
C THR A 85 12.48 -3.32 1.38
N ALA A 86 13.53 -2.52 1.25
CA ALA A 86 13.72 -1.28 2.00
C ALA A 86 12.65 -0.22 1.64
N LEU A 87 12.30 -0.08 0.37
CA LEU A 87 11.28 0.85 -0.10
C LEU A 87 9.90 0.46 0.44
N PHE A 88 9.52 -0.82 0.34
CA PHE A 88 8.23 -1.27 0.89
C PHE A 88 8.19 -1.25 2.43
N ALA A 89 9.30 -1.53 3.11
CA ALA A 89 9.39 -1.36 4.56
C ALA A 89 9.17 0.10 4.98
N ALA A 90 9.76 1.05 4.24
CA ALA A 90 9.56 2.47 4.51
C ALA A 90 8.13 2.93 4.20
N THR A 91 7.51 2.45 3.11
CA THR A 91 6.09 2.69 2.81
C THR A 91 5.19 2.10 3.88
N GLY A 92 5.48 0.89 4.36
CA GLY A 92 4.76 0.24 5.44
C GLY A 92 4.85 1.02 6.76
N ALA A 93 6.03 1.51 7.12
CA ALA A 93 6.22 2.35 8.30
C ALA A 93 5.43 3.67 8.21
N ALA A 94 5.46 4.33 7.05
CA ALA A 94 4.64 5.53 6.80
C ALA A 94 3.14 5.22 6.88
N ALA A 95 2.72 4.07 6.34
CA ALA A 95 1.33 3.62 6.41
C ALA A 95 0.86 3.37 7.85
N VAL A 96 1.70 2.80 8.72
CA VAL A 96 1.36 2.63 10.14
C VAL A 96 1.09 3.97 10.81
N ALA A 97 1.99 4.95 10.63
CA ALA A 97 1.80 6.28 11.20
C ALA A 97 0.52 6.93 10.66
N ALA A 98 0.25 6.76 9.37
CA ALA A 98 -0.94 7.27 8.73
C ALA A 98 -2.25 6.67 9.22
N LEU A 99 -2.28 5.35 9.34
CA LEU A 99 -3.43 4.63 9.84
C LEU A 99 -3.71 5.00 11.30
N VAL A 100 -2.69 5.25 12.12
CA VAL A 100 -2.87 5.75 13.49
C VAL A 100 -3.57 7.10 13.50
N VAL A 101 -3.17 8.04 12.64
CA VAL A 101 -3.81 9.36 12.54
C VAL A 101 -5.25 9.23 12.04
N LEU A 102 -5.46 8.49 10.94
CA LEU A 102 -6.76 8.30 10.30
C LEU A 102 -7.78 7.49 11.10
N THR A 103 -7.38 6.84 12.19
CA THR A 103 -8.27 5.99 13.01
C THR A 103 -8.40 6.48 14.44
N HIS A 104 -7.83 7.64 14.76
CA HIS A 104 -7.86 8.15 16.13
C HIS A 104 -9.27 8.57 16.56
N HIS A 105 -9.95 9.38 15.72
CA HIS A 105 -11.34 9.80 15.89
C HIS A 105 -11.99 9.95 14.51
N PRO A 106 -12.22 8.82 13.83
CA PRO A 106 -12.41 8.85 12.39
C PRO A 106 -13.84 9.23 11.99
N ASP A 107 -13.96 10.23 11.15
CA ASP A 107 -15.19 10.47 10.40
C ASP A 107 -15.33 9.45 9.26
N LEU A 108 -16.53 9.37 8.67
CA LEU A 108 -16.82 8.43 7.59
C LEU A 108 -15.80 8.46 6.41
N PRO A 109 -15.30 9.62 5.94
CA PRO A 109 -14.26 9.66 4.91
C PRO A 109 -12.94 9.00 5.36
N GLU A 110 -12.56 9.20 6.63
CA GLU A 110 -11.34 8.66 7.21
C GLU A 110 -11.45 7.14 7.40
N ILE A 111 -12.61 6.66 7.88
CA ILE A 111 -12.95 5.24 7.98
C ILE A 111 -12.77 4.55 6.63
N LEU A 112 -13.38 5.08 5.58
CA LEU A 112 -13.32 4.50 4.24
C LEU A 112 -11.90 4.56 3.67
N THR A 113 -11.18 5.66 3.88
CA THR A 113 -9.80 5.81 3.43
C THR A 113 -8.88 4.81 4.12
N ALA A 114 -8.98 4.67 5.46
CA ALA A 114 -8.18 3.74 6.24
C ALA A 114 -8.49 2.28 5.85
N LEU A 115 -9.77 1.95 5.64
CA LEU A 115 -10.20 0.63 5.18
C LEU A 115 -9.61 0.29 3.80
N VAL A 116 -9.79 1.18 2.82
CA VAL A 116 -9.30 0.99 1.46
C VAL A 116 -7.77 0.91 1.43
N LEU A 117 -7.07 1.78 2.18
CA LEU A 117 -5.62 1.74 2.30
C LEU A 117 -5.13 0.42 2.92
N GLY A 118 -5.75 -0.04 4.01
CA GLY A 118 -5.40 -1.31 4.66
C GLY A 118 -5.58 -2.50 3.72
N LEU A 119 -6.72 -2.57 3.02
CA LEU A 119 -6.98 -3.62 2.03
C LEU A 119 -6.03 -3.55 0.83
N LEU A 120 -5.71 -2.35 0.35
CA LEU A 120 -4.79 -2.14 -0.76
C LEU A 120 -3.38 -2.62 -0.42
N LEU A 121 -2.88 -2.35 0.80
CA LEU A 121 -1.59 -2.83 1.29
C LEU A 121 -1.52 -4.36 1.37
N LEU A 122 -2.60 -4.99 1.85
CA LEU A 122 -2.72 -6.45 1.90
C LEU A 122 -2.70 -7.05 0.49
N LEU A 123 -3.42 -6.46 -0.47
CA LEU A 123 -3.41 -6.91 -1.85
C LEU A 123 -2.04 -6.70 -2.52
N HIS A 124 -1.38 -5.57 -2.25
CA HIS A 124 -0.02 -5.31 -2.73
C HIS A 124 0.98 -6.35 -2.25
N SER A 125 0.85 -6.84 -1.02
CA SER A 125 1.74 -7.87 -0.47
C SER A 125 1.72 -9.16 -1.30
N ARG A 126 0.63 -9.46 -2.03
CA ARG A 126 0.51 -10.68 -2.86
C ARG A 126 1.51 -10.71 -4.01
N GLY A 127 1.86 -9.54 -4.56
CA GLY A 127 2.81 -9.41 -5.66
C GLY A 127 4.27 -9.60 -5.25
N LEU A 128 4.56 -9.65 -3.94
CA LEU A 128 5.93 -9.78 -3.43
C LEU A 128 6.31 -11.26 -3.33
N VAL A 129 7.54 -11.58 -3.71
CA VAL A 129 8.03 -12.97 -3.78
C VAL A 129 8.47 -13.46 -2.40
N ALA A 130 9.30 -12.67 -1.71
CA ALA A 130 9.86 -13.06 -0.43
C ALA A 130 8.89 -12.81 0.74
N VAL A 131 8.80 -13.75 1.68
CA VAL A 131 7.94 -13.61 2.87
C VAL A 131 8.25 -12.34 3.67
N GLY A 132 9.54 -12.03 3.86
CA GLY A 132 9.95 -10.80 4.53
C GLY A 132 9.43 -9.54 3.84
N GLN A 133 9.45 -9.50 2.50
CA GLN A 133 8.87 -8.41 1.73
C GLN A 133 7.34 -8.35 1.90
N ARG A 134 6.65 -9.49 1.88
CA ARG A 134 5.19 -9.54 2.11
C ARG A 134 4.81 -8.92 3.45
N LEU A 135 5.56 -9.25 4.51
CA LEU A 135 5.30 -8.75 5.86
C LEU A 135 5.42 -7.22 5.95
N THR A 136 6.26 -6.58 5.15
CA THR A 136 6.42 -5.11 5.16
C THR A 136 5.14 -4.36 4.84
N LEU A 137 4.21 -4.96 4.08
CA LEU A 137 2.92 -4.34 3.74
C LEU A 137 1.73 -5.05 4.40
N ALA A 138 1.84 -6.37 4.61
CA ALA A 138 0.78 -7.12 5.26
C ALA A 138 0.59 -6.71 6.73
N LEU A 139 1.68 -6.51 7.48
CA LEU A 139 1.59 -6.09 8.88
C LEU A 139 0.92 -4.72 9.04
N PRO A 140 1.35 -3.65 8.32
CA PRO A 140 0.63 -2.36 8.33
C PRO A 140 -0.84 -2.47 7.91
N GLY A 141 -1.15 -3.28 6.90
CA GLY A 141 -2.52 -3.48 6.43
C GLY A 141 -3.42 -4.10 7.49
N VAL A 142 -2.98 -5.20 8.12
CA VAL A 142 -3.70 -5.82 9.25
C VAL A 142 -3.79 -4.85 10.44
N TRP A 143 -2.71 -4.14 10.74
CA TRP A 143 -2.67 -3.15 11.81
C TRP A 143 -3.73 -2.07 11.64
N GLY A 144 -3.87 -1.50 10.43
CA GLY A 144 -4.90 -0.51 10.12
C GLY A 144 -6.33 -1.03 10.31
N LEU A 145 -6.59 -2.27 9.90
CA LEU A 145 -7.91 -2.90 10.10
C LEU A 145 -8.21 -3.13 11.60
N LEU A 146 -7.20 -3.51 12.39
CA LEU A 146 -7.34 -3.65 13.84
C LEU A 146 -7.58 -2.31 14.54
N LEU A 147 -6.90 -1.24 14.09
CA LEU A 147 -7.15 0.10 14.60
C LEU A 147 -8.57 0.58 14.29
N LEU A 148 -9.09 0.27 13.10
CA LEU A 148 -10.46 0.61 12.73
C LEU A 148 -11.48 -0.15 13.58
N ALA A 149 -11.26 -1.45 13.77
CA ALA A 149 -12.08 -2.27 14.67
C ALA A 149 -12.05 -1.73 16.11
N ARG A 150 -10.88 -1.30 16.59
CA ARG A 150 -10.73 -0.64 17.88
C ARG A 150 -11.54 0.65 17.95
N ALA A 151 -11.42 1.54 16.96
CA ALA A 151 -12.14 2.81 16.94
C ALA A 151 -13.65 2.58 17.07
N TRP A 152 -14.20 1.66 16.27
CA TRP A 152 -15.61 1.26 16.35
C TRP A 152 -16.01 0.66 17.70
N ALA A 153 -15.17 -0.18 18.30
CA ALA A 153 -15.48 -0.80 19.59
C ALA A 153 -15.42 0.20 20.76
N VAL A 154 -14.51 1.17 20.71
CA VAL A 154 -14.34 2.17 21.78
C VAL A 154 -15.51 3.13 21.80
N ASP A 155 -15.90 3.64 20.63
CA ASP A 155 -16.97 4.64 20.49
C ASP A 155 -18.37 4.01 20.51
N GLY A 156 -18.46 2.70 20.31
CA GLY A 156 -19.71 1.94 20.27
C GLY A 156 -20.25 1.49 21.63
N ASP A 157 -21.53 1.18 21.65
CA ASP A 157 -22.23 0.54 22.76
C ASP A 157 -21.87 -0.96 22.90
N THR A 158 -22.48 -1.62 23.89
CA THR A 158 -22.20 -3.05 24.16
C THR A 158 -22.51 -3.94 22.96
N ASP A 159 -23.58 -3.65 22.23
CA ASP A 159 -23.97 -4.42 21.04
C ASP A 159 -22.97 -4.23 19.90
N THR A 160 -22.50 -3.00 19.68
CA THR A 160 -21.44 -2.70 18.69
C THR A 160 -20.16 -3.47 19.00
N ARG A 161 -19.77 -3.54 20.29
CA ARG A 161 -18.59 -4.31 20.72
C ARG A 161 -18.74 -5.80 20.45
N LEU A 162 -19.94 -6.37 20.67
CA LEU A 162 -20.23 -7.77 20.35
C LEU A 162 -20.14 -8.04 18.85
N VAL A 163 -20.64 -7.12 18.01
CA VAL A 163 -20.54 -7.23 16.54
C VAL A 163 -19.08 -7.18 16.10
N VAL A 164 -18.29 -6.22 16.59
CA VAL A 164 -16.86 -6.12 16.26
C VAL A 164 -16.12 -7.40 16.67
N PHE A 165 -16.38 -7.91 17.88
CA PHE A 165 -15.80 -9.17 18.35
C PHE A 165 -16.17 -10.34 17.43
N ALA A 166 -17.44 -10.48 17.06
CA ALA A 166 -17.91 -11.53 16.18
C ALA A 166 -17.25 -11.47 14.79
N VAL A 167 -17.11 -10.26 14.22
CA VAL A 167 -16.44 -10.05 12.92
C VAL A 167 -14.96 -10.41 13.00
N LEU A 168 -14.25 -9.98 14.05
CA LEU A 168 -12.83 -10.32 14.25
C LEU A 168 -12.64 -11.82 14.46
N LEU A 169 -13.51 -12.46 15.24
CA LEU A 169 -13.48 -13.90 15.46
C LEU A 169 -13.74 -14.67 14.16
N ALA A 170 -14.73 -14.24 13.36
CA ALA A 170 -15.01 -14.82 12.06
C ALA A 170 -13.84 -14.65 11.09
N ALA A 171 -13.21 -13.47 11.05
CA ALA A 171 -12.04 -13.19 10.23
C ALA A 171 -10.83 -14.05 10.64
N ALA A 172 -10.53 -14.14 11.94
CA ALA A 172 -9.47 -14.98 12.47
C ALA A 172 -9.72 -16.46 12.15
N SER A 173 -10.94 -16.94 12.36
CA SER A 173 -11.35 -18.30 12.04
C SER A 173 -11.22 -18.58 10.54
N GLY A 174 -11.65 -17.64 9.68
CA GLY A 174 -11.50 -17.72 8.24
C GLY A 174 -10.04 -17.77 7.78
N LEU A 175 -9.16 -16.99 8.41
CA LEU A 175 -7.71 -17.05 8.15
C LEU A 175 -7.13 -18.40 8.57
N VAL A 176 -7.50 -18.93 9.73
CA VAL A 176 -7.07 -20.27 10.18
C VAL A 176 -7.57 -21.34 9.22
N ILE A 177 -8.83 -21.29 8.79
CA ILE A 177 -9.35 -22.24 7.79
C ILE A 177 -8.61 -22.10 6.46
N ALA A 178 -8.29 -20.87 6.03
CA ALA A 178 -7.55 -20.60 4.81
C ALA A 178 -6.13 -21.19 4.83
N THR A 179 -5.42 -21.16 5.97
CA THR A 179 -4.08 -21.76 6.05
C THR A 179 -4.10 -23.28 5.87
N TRP A 180 -5.18 -23.96 6.27
CA TRP A 180 -5.34 -25.42 6.12
C TRP A 180 -5.91 -25.81 4.75
N THR A 181 -6.72 -24.95 4.13
CA THR A 181 -7.42 -25.22 2.86
C THR A 181 -6.68 -24.75 1.62
N VAL A 182 -5.69 -23.86 1.76
CA VAL A 182 -4.86 -23.33 0.66
C VAL A 182 -3.42 -23.90 0.66
N PRO A 183 -3.16 -25.23 0.77
CA PRO A 183 -1.82 -25.76 0.62
C PRO A 183 -1.47 -25.91 -0.87
N GLY A 184 -0.63 -25.03 -1.41
CA GLY A 184 0.09 -25.21 -2.70
C GLY A 184 -0.77 -25.41 -3.96
N ARG A 185 -2.09 -25.36 -3.86
CA ARG A 185 -2.99 -25.57 -5.00
C ARG A 185 -3.08 -24.29 -5.81
N ARG A 186 -2.96 -24.42 -7.13
CA ARG A 186 -3.26 -23.36 -8.10
C ARG A 186 -4.67 -22.86 -7.79
N MET A 187 -4.77 -21.69 -7.14
CA MET A 187 -6.05 -21.02 -6.90
C MET A 187 -6.77 -20.94 -8.24
N LEU A 188 -8.08 -21.26 -8.24
CA LEU A 188 -8.86 -21.19 -9.48
C LEU A 188 -8.67 -19.79 -10.09
N PRO A 189 -8.52 -19.68 -11.41
CA PRO A 189 -8.20 -18.42 -12.10
C PRO A 189 -9.10 -17.24 -11.69
N TYR A 190 -10.36 -17.52 -11.35
CA TYR A 190 -11.33 -16.53 -10.87
C TYR A 190 -10.84 -15.78 -9.61
N TRP A 191 -10.27 -16.46 -8.62
CA TRP A 191 -9.80 -15.83 -7.37
C TRP A 191 -8.58 -14.93 -7.56
N GLY A 192 -7.72 -15.28 -8.53
CA GLY A 192 -6.64 -14.41 -8.96
C GLY A 192 -7.20 -13.13 -9.58
N ARG A 193 -8.17 -13.28 -10.49
CA ARG A 193 -8.78 -12.15 -11.19
C ARG A 193 -9.58 -11.24 -10.27
N THR A 194 -10.35 -11.78 -9.33
CA THR A 194 -11.09 -10.95 -8.36
C THR A 194 -10.16 -10.12 -7.49
N ALA A 195 -9.02 -10.67 -7.07
CA ALA A 195 -8.04 -9.93 -6.29
C ALA A 195 -7.38 -8.80 -7.10
N GLU A 196 -7.09 -9.02 -8.38
CA GLU A 196 -6.56 -8.02 -9.31
C GLU A 196 -7.56 -6.88 -9.56
N LEU A 197 -8.84 -7.23 -9.77
CA LEU A 197 -9.92 -6.25 -9.92
C LEU A 197 -10.11 -5.45 -8.63
N ALA A 198 -10.14 -6.12 -7.46
CA ALA A 198 -10.25 -5.46 -6.17
C ALA A 198 -9.08 -4.50 -5.92
N HIS A 199 -7.85 -4.92 -6.27
CA HIS A 199 -6.66 -4.08 -6.16
C HIS A 199 -6.79 -2.81 -7.00
N THR A 200 -7.23 -2.95 -8.25
CA THR A 200 -7.46 -1.81 -9.16
C THR A 200 -8.55 -0.88 -8.62
N VAL A 201 -9.68 -1.44 -8.17
CA VAL A 201 -10.80 -0.67 -7.61
C VAL A 201 -10.35 0.10 -6.37
N PHE A 202 -9.63 -0.52 -5.44
CA PHE A 202 -9.12 0.16 -4.25
C PHE A 202 -8.07 1.22 -4.57
N ALA A 203 -7.18 0.96 -5.53
CA ALA A 203 -6.22 1.97 -5.99
C ALA A 203 -6.94 3.19 -6.59
N VAL A 204 -7.94 2.98 -7.45
CA VAL A 204 -8.72 4.06 -8.06
C VAL A 204 -9.56 4.79 -7.02
N ALA A 205 -10.19 4.08 -6.08
CA ALA A 205 -11.02 4.65 -5.02
C ALA A 205 -10.23 5.44 -3.98
N LEU A 206 -8.94 5.13 -3.79
CA LEU A 206 -8.10 5.82 -2.80
C LEU A 206 -8.01 7.32 -3.11
N LEU A 207 -7.87 7.71 -4.38
CA LEU A 207 -7.79 9.12 -4.78
C LEU A 207 -9.03 9.94 -4.36
N PRO A 208 -10.26 9.64 -4.80
CA PRO A 208 -11.43 10.41 -4.40
C PRO A 208 -11.68 10.36 -2.88
N LEU A 209 -11.38 9.24 -2.21
CA LEU A 209 -11.51 9.16 -0.75
C LEU A 209 -10.56 10.12 -0.03
N THR A 210 -9.30 10.20 -0.46
CA THR A 210 -8.34 11.14 0.14
C THR A 210 -8.69 12.60 -0.14
N LEU A 211 -9.27 12.90 -1.30
CA LEU A 211 -9.82 14.23 -1.60
C LEU A 211 -11.06 14.55 -0.75
N TRP A 212 -11.83 13.53 -0.37
CA TRP A 212 -12.94 13.69 0.55
C TRP A 212 -12.48 14.02 1.96
N VAL A 213 -11.47 13.30 2.48
CA VAL A 213 -10.84 13.62 3.76
C VAL A 213 -10.28 15.05 3.74
N ALA A 214 -9.68 15.48 2.62
CA ALA A 214 -9.21 16.85 2.43
C ALA A 214 -10.31 17.92 2.32
N GLY A 215 -11.59 17.54 2.43
CA GLY A 215 -12.72 18.48 2.43
C GLY A 215 -13.09 19.03 1.04
N LEU A 216 -12.50 18.52 -0.05
CA LEU A 216 -12.72 19.05 -1.41
C LEU A 216 -14.21 19.08 -1.79
N PHE A 217 -14.95 18.01 -1.50
CA PHE A 217 -16.38 17.94 -1.83
C PHE A 217 -17.26 18.85 -0.96
N GLY A 218 -16.82 19.17 0.26
CA GLY A 218 -17.48 20.18 1.09
C GLY A 218 -17.27 21.58 0.52
N TRP A 219 -16.02 21.89 0.17
CA TRP A 219 -15.64 23.14 -0.47
C TRP A 219 -16.37 23.37 -1.80
N LEU A 220 -16.41 22.36 -2.68
CA LEU A 220 -17.13 22.43 -3.95
C LEU A 220 -18.64 22.70 -3.75
N ARG A 221 -19.28 22.04 -2.79
CA ARG A 221 -20.71 22.29 -2.49
C ARG A 221 -20.94 23.73 -2.02
N GLY A 222 -20.06 24.26 -1.17
CA GLY A 222 -20.14 25.64 -0.68
C GLY A 222 -20.01 26.70 -1.79
N LEU A 223 -19.43 26.37 -2.95
CA LEU A 223 -19.39 27.27 -4.11
C LEU A 223 -20.70 27.30 -4.90
N PHE A 224 -21.51 26.24 -4.81
CA PHE A 224 -22.72 26.08 -5.62
C PHE A 224 -24.04 26.14 -4.83
N GLY A 225 -24.00 26.17 -3.48
CA GLY A 225 -25.16 26.29 -2.60
C GLY A 225 -25.41 25.06 -1.75
#